data_AF-A0A816X3A9-F1
#
_entry.id   AF-A0A816X3A9-F1
#
_cell.length_a   1.000
_cell.length_b   1.000
_cell.length_c   1.000
_cell.angle_alpha   90.00
_cell.angle_beta   90.00
_cell.angle_gamma   90.00
#
_symmetry.space_group_name_H-M   'P 1'
#
loop_
_entity.id
_entity.type
_entity.pdbx_description
1 polymer ?
#
loop_
_entity_poly.entity_id
_entity_poly.type
_entity_poly.pdbx_seq_one_letter_code
_entity_poly.pdbx_strand_id
1 'polypeptide(L)'
;MLAERKCSCKYFDNIKIPCGHAMLAADGLGVSHDTLCGHWYKTSMWREIYSGVISPQGDARDVDIPEEVSSMILYPPNTKRQPGRRRKTRIPSTGEIWEAKKKLVKNKCGRCRCEGHNRTNCAVPI
;
A
#
# COMPACT_ATOMS: atom_id res chain seq x y z
N MET A 1 3.80 33.31 -6.54
CA MET A 1 3.53 32.25 -5.52
C MET A 1 2.20 31.54 -5.76
N LEU A 2 1.03 32.13 -5.44
CA LEU A 2 -0.25 31.42 -5.61
C LEU A 2 -0.64 31.20 -7.09
N ALA A 3 -0.49 32.22 -7.95
CA ALA A 3 -0.77 32.13 -9.39
C ALA A 3 0.09 31.07 -10.11
N GLU A 4 1.34 30.89 -9.67
CA GLU A 4 2.24 29.84 -10.16
C GLU A 4 1.98 28.47 -9.53
N ARG A 5 1.00 28.37 -8.62
CA ARG A 5 0.71 27.18 -7.82
C ARG A 5 1.94 26.69 -7.05
N LYS A 6 2.67 27.62 -6.44
CA LYS A 6 3.88 27.36 -5.65
C LYS A 6 3.78 27.85 -4.22
N CYS A 7 4.44 27.13 -3.31
CA CYS A 7 4.58 27.49 -1.91
C CYS A 7 6.01 27.19 -1.40
N SER A 8 6.51 28.03 -0.49
CA SER A 8 7.80 27.82 0.18
C SER A 8 7.90 26.47 0.90
N CYS A 9 6.78 25.91 1.36
CA CYS A 9 6.76 24.60 2.01
C CYS A 9 6.93 23.42 1.03
N LYS A 10 7.00 23.66 -0.29
CA LYS A 10 7.16 22.66 -1.38
C LYS A 10 6.09 21.59 -1.51
N TYR A 11 5.19 21.45 -0.53
CA TYR A 11 4.06 20.54 -0.60
C TYR A 11 3.17 20.83 -1.81
N PHE A 12 2.79 22.10 -2.01
CA PHE A 12 1.96 22.49 -3.14
C PHE A 12 2.68 22.28 -4.48
N ASP A 13 3.97 22.59 -4.54
CA ASP A 13 4.82 22.37 -5.72
C ASP A 13 4.84 20.91 -6.15
N ASN A 14 4.94 19.99 -5.18
CA ASN A 14 5.12 18.55 -5.45
C ASN A 14 3.80 17.81 -5.63
N ILE A 15 2.83 18.04 -4.73
CA ILE A 15 1.57 17.30 -4.69
C ILE A 15 0.52 17.92 -5.61
N LYS A 16 0.67 19.20 -6.00
CA LYS A 16 -0.31 19.96 -6.80
C LYS A 16 -1.69 20.09 -6.13
N ILE A 17 -1.76 19.87 -4.81
CA ILE A 17 -2.91 20.13 -3.95
C ILE A 17 -2.54 21.32 -3.05
N PRO A 18 -3.43 22.32 -2.90
CA PRO A 18 -3.13 23.49 -2.08
C PRO A 18 -2.78 23.06 -0.64
N CYS A 19 -1.63 23.51 -0.14
CA CYS A 19 -1.27 23.36 1.27
C CYS A 19 -1.98 24.42 2.12
N GLY A 20 -1.93 24.29 3.45
CA GLY A 20 -2.55 25.28 4.36
C GLY A 20 -2.11 26.73 4.09
N HIS A 21 -0.84 26.96 3.74
CA HIS A 21 -0.36 28.30 3.35
C HIS A 21 -1.02 28.82 2.07
N ALA A 22 -1.17 27.96 1.06
CA ALA A 22 -1.80 28.32 -0.20
C ALA A 22 -3.29 28.59 -0.03
N MET A 23 -3.98 27.83 0.83
CA MET A 23 -5.39 28.06 1.17
C MET A 23 -5.58 29.41 1.88
N LEU A 24 -4.76 29.72 2.89
CA LEU A 24 -4.82 31.02 3.57
C LEU A 24 -4.56 32.19 2.62
N ALA A 25 -3.58 32.05 1.72
CA ALA A 25 -3.31 33.06 0.70
C ALA A 25 -4.48 33.20 -0.31
N ALA A 26 -5.18 32.11 -0.62
CA ALA A 26 -6.33 32.11 -1.49
C ALA A 26 -7.52 32.82 -0.86
N ASP A 27 -7.79 32.57 0.43
CA ASP A 27 -8.85 33.22 1.20
C ASP A 27 -8.64 34.74 1.24
N GLY A 28 -7.40 35.18 1.46
CA GLY A 28 -7.05 36.62 1.46
C GLY A 28 -7.22 37.30 0.08
N LEU A 29 -7.26 36.53 -1.01
CA LEU A 29 -7.43 37.03 -2.38
C LEU A 29 -8.82 36.74 -2.96
N GLY A 30 -9.71 36.07 -2.21
CA GLY A 30 -11.02 35.63 -2.70
C GLY A 30 -10.95 34.59 -3.82
N VAL A 31 -9.87 33.80 -3.89
CA VAL A 31 -9.67 32.77 -4.91
C VAL A 31 -10.24 31.45 -4.41
N SER A 32 -11.14 30.83 -5.19
CA SER A 32 -11.68 29.51 -4.87
C SER A 32 -10.59 28.44 -4.86
N HIS A 33 -10.55 27.61 -3.81
CA HIS A 33 -9.54 26.56 -3.64
C HIS A 33 -9.57 25.51 -4.76
N ASP A 34 -10.74 25.25 -5.35
CA ASP A 34 -10.89 24.30 -6.47
C ASP A 34 -10.03 24.70 -7.69
N THR A 35 -9.86 26.00 -7.91
CA THR A 35 -9.05 26.53 -9.03
C THR A 35 -7.55 26.27 -8.86
N LEU A 36 -7.11 26.02 -7.62
CA LEU A 36 -5.72 25.81 -7.25
C LEU A 36 -5.30 24.34 -7.38
N CYS A 37 -6.25 23.40 -7.33
CA CYS A 37 -5.99 21.99 -7.52
C CYS A 37 -5.42 21.69 -8.91
N GLY A 38 -4.40 20.84 -8.94
CA GLY A 38 -3.75 20.38 -10.17
C GLY A 38 -4.73 19.68 -11.11
N HIS A 39 -4.45 19.77 -12.41
CA HIS A 39 -5.32 19.25 -13.48
C HIS A 39 -5.77 17.80 -13.26
N TRP A 40 -4.85 16.92 -12.89
CA TRP A 40 -5.09 15.48 -12.70
C TRP A 40 -5.97 15.13 -11.49
N TYR A 41 -6.16 16.07 -10.57
CA TYR A 41 -6.99 15.87 -9.37
C TYR A 41 -8.42 16.39 -9.56
N LYS A 42 -8.76 16.92 -10.74
CA LYS A 42 -10.10 17.41 -11.04
C LYS A 42 -11.05 16.27 -11.41
N THR A 43 -12.28 16.36 -10.92
CA THR A 43 -13.36 15.39 -11.22
C THR A 43 -13.67 15.29 -12.71
N SER A 44 -13.48 16.39 -13.47
CA SER A 44 -13.60 16.36 -14.93
C SER A 44 -12.55 15.44 -15.56
N MET A 45 -11.29 15.60 -15.18
CA MET A 45 -10.18 14.80 -15.69
C MET A 45 -10.29 13.34 -15.27
N TRP A 46 -10.69 13.08 -14.02
CA TRP A 46 -10.95 11.72 -13.55
C TRP A 46 -12.03 11.02 -14.42
N ARG A 47 -13.15 11.70 -14.69
CA ARG A 47 -14.21 11.16 -15.55
C ARG A 47 -13.71 10.89 -16.97
N GLU A 48 -12.87 11.75 -17.51
CA GLU A 48 -12.30 11.59 -18.85
C GLU A 48 -11.36 10.38 -18.93
N ILE A 49 -10.44 10.23 -17.97
CA ILE A 49 -9.52 9.09 -17.90
C ILE A 49 -10.28 7.75 -17.84
N TYR A 50 -11.36 7.72 -17.06
CA TYR A 50 -12.20 6.52 -16.89
C TYR A 50 -13.40 6.47 -17.83
N SER A 51 -13.45 7.32 -18.86
CA SER A 51 -14.55 7.32 -19.83
C SER A 51 -14.51 6.11 -20.76
N GLY A 52 -13.33 5.51 -20.92
CA GLY A 52 -13.15 4.28 -21.70
C GLY A 52 -13.72 3.04 -21.00
N VAL A 53 -13.95 2.00 -21.79
CA VAL A 53 -14.36 0.70 -21.26
C VAL A 53 -13.18 0.06 -20.53
N ILE A 54 -13.30 -0.09 -19.21
CA ILE A 54 -12.40 -0.94 -18.43
C ILE A 54 -12.87 -2.38 -18.66
N SER A 55 -12.20 -3.12 -19.54
CA SER A 55 -12.48 -4.55 -19.67
C SER A 55 -12.01 -5.23 -18.38
N PRO A 56 -12.90 -5.86 -17.60
CA PRO A 56 -12.44 -6.75 -16.54
C PRO A 56 -11.57 -7.83 -17.20
N GLN A 57 -10.49 -8.23 -16.53
CA GLN A 57 -9.90 -9.51 -16.89
C GLN A 57 -10.96 -10.59 -16.68
N GLY A 58 -11.05 -11.55 -17.63
CA GLY A 58 -11.95 -12.68 -17.49
C GLY A 58 -11.74 -13.41 -16.17
N ASP A 59 -12.75 -14.14 -15.70
CA ASP A 59 -12.58 -14.97 -14.50
C ASP A 59 -11.42 -15.94 -14.76
N ALA A 60 -10.51 -16.08 -13.80
CA ALA A 60 -9.39 -17.00 -13.92
C ALA A 60 -9.87 -18.46 -14.14
N ARG A 61 -11.12 -18.76 -13.79
CA ARG A 61 -11.78 -20.05 -14.06
C ARG A 61 -12.14 -20.27 -15.53
N ASP A 62 -12.33 -19.18 -16.28
CA ASP A 62 -12.73 -19.21 -17.69
C ASP A 62 -11.51 -19.19 -18.64
N VAL A 63 -10.31 -19.15 -18.07
CA VAL A 63 -9.06 -19.22 -18.84
C VAL A 63 -8.76 -20.68 -19.14
N ASP A 64 -8.72 -21.03 -20.42
CA ASP A 64 -8.21 -22.33 -20.87
C ASP A 64 -6.70 -22.38 -20.63
N ILE A 65 -6.27 -23.28 -19.74
CA ILE A 65 -4.87 -23.47 -19.36
C ILE A 65 -4.34 -24.65 -20.18
N PRO A 66 -3.34 -24.45 -21.06
CA PRO A 66 -2.76 -25.54 -21.83
C PRO A 66 -2.27 -26.69 -20.94
N GLU A 67 -2.38 -27.93 -21.44
CA GLU A 67 -2.03 -29.13 -20.67
C GLU A 67 -0.56 -29.09 -20.21
N GLU A 68 0.34 -28.53 -21.03
CA GLU A 68 1.76 -28.36 -20.68
C GLU A 68 1.95 -27.47 -19.45
N VAL A 69 1.11 -26.46 -19.25
CA VAL A 69 1.18 -25.55 -18.09
C VAL A 69 0.51 -26.19 -16.88
N SER A 70 -0.63 -26.85 -17.07
CA SER A 70 -1.36 -27.52 -15.99
C SER A 70 -0.58 -28.69 -15.36
N SER A 71 0.23 -29.38 -16.17
CA SER A 71 1.06 -30.51 -15.75
C SER A 71 2.41 -30.09 -15.16
N MET A 72 2.77 -28.80 -15.23
CA MET A 72 4.00 -28.30 -14.62
C MET A 72 3.92 -28.35 -13.09
N ILE A 73 4.84 -29.11 -12.50
CA ILE A 73 5.08 -29.09 -11.07
C ILE A 73 5.95 -27.86 -10.73
N LEU A 74 5.30 -26.81 -10.22
CA LEU A 74 6.01 -25.65 -9.68
C LEU A 74 6.46 -25.94 -8.25
N TYR A 75 7.77 -26.08 -8.07
CA TYR A 75 8.34 -26.10 -6.74
C TYR A 75 8.34 -24.68 -6.14
N PRO A 76 8.16 -24.54 -4.82
CA PRO A 76 8.32 -23.25 -4.16
C PRO A 76 9.72 -22.68 -4.46
N PRO A 77 9.85 -21.35 -4.62
CA PRO A 77 11.15 -20.72 -4.83
C PRO A 77 12.13 -21.15 -3.75
N ASN A 78 13.37 -21.43 -4.16
CA ASN A 78 14.44 -21.76 -3.22
C ASN A 78 14.81 -20.50 -2.41
N THR A 79 14.11 -20.29 -1.29
CA THR A 79 14.37 -19.15 -0.42
C THR A 79 15.34 -19.53 0.69
N LYS A 80 16.40 -18.74 0.82
CA LYS A 80 17.26 -18.77 2.02
C LYS A 80 16.70 -17.84 3.08
N ARG A 81 16.92 -18.21 4.35
CA ARG A 81 16.67 -17.28 5.46
C ARG A 81 17.62 -16.09 5.31
N GLN A 82 17.09 -14.87 5.40
CA GLN A 82 17.92 -13.68 5.39
C GLN A 82 18.98 -13.77 6.51
N PRO A 83 20.24 -13.43 6.22
CA PRO A 83 21.30 -13.41 7.22
C PRO A 83 21.00 -12.33 8.27
N GLY A 84 21.43 -12.58 9.52
CA GLY A 84 21.27 -11.65 10.62
C GLY A 84 20.40 -12.16 11.77
N ARG A 85 20.58 -11.54 12.94
CA ARG A 85 19.87 -11.93 14.17
C ARG A 85 18.43 -11.41 14.13
N ARG A 86 17.47 -12.33 14.10
CA ARG A 86 16.06 -11.99 14.28
C ARG A 86 15.81 -11.42 15.65
N ARG A 87 14.93 -10.44 15.72
CA ARG A 87 14.50 -9.84 16.97
C ARG A 87 13.60 -10.82 17.70
N LYS A 88 13.92 -11.12 18.95
CA LYS A 88 13.11 -12.02 19.81
C LYS A 88 11.92 -11.28 20.45
N THR A 89 12.02 -9.97 20.58
CA THR A 89 11.03 -9.11 21.22
C THR A 89 10.55 -8.03 20.24
N ARG A 90 9.26 -7.67 20.35
CA ARG A 90 8.63 -6.59 19.60
C ARG A 90 9.08 -5.23 20.18
N ILE A 91 9.28 -4.21 19.34
CA ILE A 91 9.36 -2.82 19.84
C ILE A 91 7.93 -2.26 19.94
N PRO A 92 7.51 -1.70 21.08
CA PRO A 92 6.28 -0.94 21.19
C PRO A 92 6.39 0.45 20.51
N SER A 93 5.29 0.94 19.96
CA SER A 93 5.20 2.32 19.46
C SER A 93 5.07 3.33 20.62
N THR A 94 5.28 4.61 20.35
CA THR A 94 5.13 5.67 21.36
C THR A 94 3.71 5.67 21.94
N GLY A 95 3.61 5.56 23.26
CA GLY A 95 2.33 5.49 23.99
C GLY A 95 1.71 4.08 24.11
N GLU A 96 2.36 3.05 23.55
CA GLU A 96 1.85 1.69 23.61
C GLU A 96 2.27 0.97 24.91
N ILE A 97 1.30 0.63 25.75
CA ILE A 97 1.53 -0.17 26.98
C ILE A 97 1.46 -1.65 26.59
N TRP A 98 2.59 -2.36 26.72
CA TRP A 98 2.63 -3.78 26.38
C TRP A 98 2.20 -4.67 27.54
N GLU A 99 1.05 -5.32 27.38
CA GLU A 99 0.61 -6.40 28.27
C GLU A 99 0.70 -7.75 27.56
N ALA A 100 1.37 -8.72 28.18
CA ALA A 100 1.46 -10.08 27.67
C ALA A 100 0.12 -10.81 27.87
N LYS A 101 -0.80 -10.70 26.91
CA LYS A 101 -2.04 -11.47 26.92
C LYS A 101 -1.73 -12.97 26.74
N LYS A 102 -2.10 -13.79 27.73
CA LYS A 102 -2.07 -15.27 27.59
C LYS A 102 -3.07 -15.66 26.50
N LYS A 103 -2.58 -16.24 25.41
CA LYS A 103 -3.45 -16.76 24.35
C LYS A 103 -4.04 -18.10 24.77
N LEU A 104 -5.36 -18.23 24.68
CA LEU A 104 -6.08 -19.50 24.92
C LEU A 104 -5.74 -20.56 23.87
N VAL A 105 -5.45 -20.15 22.64
CA VAL A 105 -5.13 -21.03 21.51
C VAL A 105 -3.68 -20.82 21.07
N LYS A 106 -2.97 -21.92 20.80
CA LYS A 106 -1.62 -21.89 20.23
C LYS A 106 -1.67 -21.33 18.81
N ASN A 107 -0.81 -20.35 18.50
CA ASN A 107 -0.72 -19.86 17.13
C ASN A 107 -0.07 -20.91 16.24
N LYS A 108 -0.68 -21.17 15.09
CA LYS A 108 -0.07 -21.93 14.01
C LYS A 108 0.70 -20.98 13.09
N CYS A 109 1.81 -21.45 12.56
CA CYS A 109 2.61 -20.71 11.59
C CYS A 109 1.79 -20.48 10.31
N GLY A 110 1.65 -19.22 9.88
CA GLY A 110 0.93 -18.91 8.63
C GLY A 110 1.62 -19.39 7.34
N ARG A 111 2.78 -20.06 7.42
CA ARG A 111 3.48 -20.69 6.28
C ARG A 111 3.32 -22.21 6.30
N CYS A 112 3.84 -22.89 7.33
CA CYS A 112 3.82 -24.36 7.40
C CYS A 112 2.67 -24.94 8.24
N ARG A 113 1.83 -24.09 8.86
CA ARG A 113 0.73 -24.49 9.76
C ARG A 113 1.13 -25.26 11.02
N CYS A 114 2.43 -25.48 11.27
CA CYS A 114 2.95 -26.06 12.51
C CYS A 114 2.89 -25.07 13.69
N GLU A 115 2.86 -25.60 14.91
CA GLU A 115 2.90 -24.82 16.15
C GLU A 115 4.34 -24.49 16.58
N GLY A 116 4.48 -23.67 17.64
CA GLY A 116 5.77 -23.35 18.26
C GLY A 116 6.58 -22.23 17.60
N HIS A 117 6.16 -21.76 16.42
CA HIS A 117 6.77 -20.62 15.75
C HIS A 117 5.75 -19.84 14.90
N ASN A 118 6.09 -18.61 14.53
CA ASN A 118 5.31 -17.76 13.64
C ASN A 118 5.92 -17.73 12.23
N ARG A 119 5.23 -17.10 11.27
CA ARG A 119 5.68 -16.99 9.87
C ARG A 119 7.09 -16.39 9.74
N THR A 120 7.44 -15.41 10.58
CA THR A 120 8.78 -14.80 10.58
C THR A 120 9.88 -15.78 11.02
N ASN A 121 9.56 -16.75 11.87
CA ASN A 121 10.50 -17.74 12.40
C ASN A 121 10.51 -19.08 11.64
N CYS A 122 9.70 -19.22 10.60
CA CYS A 122 9.56 -20.48 9.85
C CYS A 122 10.87 -20.89 9.13
N ALA A 123 11.12 -22.20 9.08
CA ALA A 123 12.24 -22.82 8.34
C ALA A 123 11.88 -23.21 6.92
N VAL A 124 10.58 -23.40 6.66
CA VAL A 124 10.09 -23.87 5.37
C VAL A 124 10.26 -22.76 4.32
N PRO A 125 10.66 -23.09 3.07
CA PRO A 125 10.70 -22.15 1.96
C PRO A 125 9.36 -21.43 1.73
N ILE A 126 9.40 -20.23 1.14
CA ILE A 126 8.19 -19.51 0.70
C ILE A 126 7.60 -20.23 -0.50
#